data_AF-A0A6B3RLR2-F1
#
_entry.id   AF-A0A6B3RLR2-F1
#
_cell.length_a   1.000
_cell.length_b   1.000
_cell.length_c   1.000
_cell.angle_alpha   90.00
_cell.angle_beta   90.00
_cell.angle_gamma   90.00
#
_symmetry.space_group_name_H-M   'P 1'
#
loop_
_entity.id
_entity.type
_entity.pdbx_description
1 polymer ?
#
loop_
_entity_poly.entity_id
_entity_poly.type
_entity_poly.pdbx_seq_one_letter_code
_entity_poly.pdbx_strand_id
1 'polypeptide(L)' 'MKNLIHIWPTVADLADDLGLPYQTVHSWTARGIPAKRYAEIITAARRKGHALSFEDLAGPLDNEDAA' A
#
# COMPACT_ATOMS: atom_id res chain seq x y z
N MET A 1 3.73 0.81 3.82
CA MET A 1 2.65 0.21 4.64
C MET A 1 2.11 1.16 5.70
N LYS A 2 2.97 1.89 6.44
CA LYS A 2 2.53 2.85 7.47
C LYS A 2 1.50 3.88 6.96
N ASN A 3 1.64 4.39 5.74
CA ASN A 3 0.70 5.37 5.18
C ASN A 3 -0.67 4.77 4.81
N LEU A 4 -0.79 3.44 4.70
CA LEU A 4 -2.03 2.77 4.31
C LEU A 4 -2.95 2.48 5.50
N ILE A 5 -2.43 2.52 6.73
CA ILE A 5 -3.19 2.16 7.94
C ILE A 5 -4.40 3.07 8.20
N HIS A 6 -4.36 4.30 7.69
CA HIS A 6 -5.45 5.26 7.80
C HIS A 6 -6.63 4.94 6.87
N ILE A 7 -6.40 4.16 5.81
CA ILE A 7 -7.39 3.76 4.80
C ILE A 7 -7.81 2.30 5.01
N TRP A 8 -6.85 1.46 5.39
CA TRP A 8 -6.99 0.05 5.70
C TRP A 8 -6.32 -0.25 7.04
N PRO A 9 -7.09 -0.24 8.15
CA PRO A 9 -6.55 -0.48 9.49
C PRO A 9 -5.79 -1.79 9.61
N THR A 10 -6.18 -2.80 8.83
CA THR A 10 -5.51 -4.10 8.79
C THR A 10 -5.09 -4.49 7.38
N VAL A 11 -4.12 -5.40 7.29
CA VAL A 11 -3.71 -6.05 6.04
C VAL A 11 -4.87 -6.84 5.43
N ALA A 12 -5.77 -7.38 6.26
CA ALA A 12 -6.96 -8.10 5.80
C ALA A 12 -7.90 -7.15 5.06
N ASP A 13 -8.14 -5.94 5.59
CA ASP A 13 -9.01 -4.96 4.93
C ASP A 13 -8.49 -4.58 3.53
N LEU A 14 -7.16 -4.44 3.38
CA LEU A 14 -6.54 -4.19 2.08
C LEU A 14 -6.66 -5.40 1.15
N ALA A 15 -6.48 -6.61 1.68
CA ALA A 15 -6.62 -7.83 0.91
C ALA A 15 -8.04 -8.02 0.37
N ASP A 16 -9.05 -7.77 1.22
CA ASP A 16 -10.45 -7.87 0.87
C ASP A 16 -10.84 -6.83 -0.20
N ASP A 17 -10.42 -5.57 -0.06
CA ASP A 17 -10.70 -4.52 -1.06
C ASP A 17 -10.01 -4.78 -2.42
N LEU A 18 -8.85 -5.44 -2.41
CA LEU A 18 -8.14 -5.81 -3.64
C LEU A 18 -8.60 -7.17 -4.21
N GLY A 19 -9.42 -7.93 -3.48
CA GLY A 19 -9.81 -9.29 -3.85
C GLY A 19 -8.62 -10.25 -3.93
N LEU A 20 -7.61 -10.05 -3.08
CA LEU A 20 -6.38 -10.84 -3.07
C LEU A 20 -6.29 -11.71 -1.80
N PRO A 21 -5.58 -12.85 -1.85
CA PRO A 21 -5.35 -13.64 -0.64
C PRO A 21 -4.58 -12.84 0.42
N TYR A 22 -5.00 -12.94 1.68
CA TYR A 22 -4.33 -12.30 2.82
C TYR A 22 -2.81 -12.52 2.80
N GLN A 23 -2.37 -13.76 2.56
CA GLN A 23 -0.94 -14.12 2.54
C GLN A 23 -0.15 -13.36 1.46
N THR A 24 -0.80 -13.07 0.32
CA THR A 24 -0.19 -12.29 -0.76
C THR A 24 0.07 -10.86 -0.29
N VAL A 25 -0.93 -10.19 0.28
CA VAL A 25 -0.81 -8.79 0.74
C VAL A 25 0.09 -8.70 1.96
N HIS A 26 -0.01 -9.66 2.88
CA HIS A 26 0.86 -9.76 4.06
C HIS A 26 2.34 -9.84 3.66
N SER A 27 2.69 -10.56 2.59
CA SER A 27 4.08 -10.64 2.11
C SER A 27 4.68 -9.29 1.70
N TRP A 28 3.85 -8.30 1.33
CA TRP A 28 4.29 -6.96 0.94
C TRP A 28 4.78 -6.13 2.12
N THR A 29 4.39 -6.50 3.36
CA THR A 29 4.88 -5.83 4.57
C THR A 29 6.40 -6.02 4.76
N ALA A 30 6.93 -7.15 4.31
CA ALA A 30 8.36 -7.48 4.38
C ALA A 30 9.12 -7.16 3.08
N ARG A 31 8.46 -7.26 1.92
CA ARG A 31 9.10 -7.18 0.59
C ARG A 31 8.83 -5.88 -0.17
N GLY A 32 7.97 -5.02 0.36
CA GLY A 32 7.42 -3.88 -0.39
C GLY A 32 6.26 -4.28 -1.30
N ILE A 33 5.48 -3.28 -1.69
CA ILE A 33 4.33 -3.45 -2.58
C ILE A 33 4.84 -3.52 -4.03
N PRO A 34 4.40 -4.48 -4.85
CA PRO A 34 4.77 -4.49 -6.27
C PRO A 34 4.26 -3.24 -7.00
N ALA A 35 5.12 -2.52 -7.73
CA ALA A 35 4.76 -1.30 -8.46
C ALA A 35 3.54 -1.48 -9.39
N LYS A 36 3.41 -2.66 -10.02
CA LYS A 36 2.26 -3.01 -10.86
C LYS A 36 0.90 -2.98 -10.13
N ARG A 37 0.90 -3.06 -8.80
CA ARG A 37 -0.30 -2.99 -7.95
C ARG A 37 -0.64 -1.56 -7.52
N TYR A 38 0.21 -0.58 -7.77
CA TYR A 38 0.01 0.77 -7.23
C TYR A 38 -1.27 1.41 -7.79
N ALA A 39 -1.52 1.26 -9.09
CA ALA A 39 -2.73 1.77 -9.71
C ALA A 39 -4.01 1.15 -9.12
N GLU A 40 -3.99 -0.15 -8.80
CA GLU A 40 -5.11 -0.85 -8.15
C GLU A 40 -5.35 -0.29 -6.74
N ILE A 41 -4.29 -0.12 -5.96
CA ILE A 41 -4.36 0.41 -4.59
C ILE A 41 -4.84 1.88 -4.58
N ILE A 42 -4.32 2.72 -5.47
CA ILE A 42 -4.76 4.11 -5.62
C ILE A 42 -6.25 4.17 -5.98
N THR A 43 -6.69 3.29 -6.88
CA THR A 43 -8.10 3.20 -7.27
C THR A 43 -8.97 2.76 -6.09
N ALA A 44 -8.53 1.77 -5.32
CA ALA A 44 -9.24 1.30 -4.13
C ALA A 44 -9.32 2.42 -3.06
N ALA A 45 -8.24 3.16 -2.82
CA ALA A 45 -8.22 4.31 -1.93
C ALA A 45 -9.22 5.40 -2.36
N ARG A 46 -9.24 5.73 -3.66
CA ARG A 46 -10.19 6.72 -4.23
C ARG A 46 -11.65 6.31 -4.03
N ARG A 47 -11.98 5.02 -4.16
CA ARG A 47 -13.35 4.52 -3.90
C ARG A 47 -13.79 4.72 -2.45
N LYS A 48 -12.84 4.74 -1.51
CA LYS A 48 -13.09 5.02 -0.09
C LYS A 48 -13.04 6.51 0.24
N GLY A 49 -12.89 7.39 -0.75
CA GLY A 49 -12.81 8.84 -0.56
C GLY A 49 -11.43 9.36 -0.15
N HIS A 50 -10.38 8.54 -0.27
CA HIS A 50 -9.01 8.93 0.05
C HIS A 50 -8.20 9.23 -1.21
N ALA A 51 -7.43 10.30 -1.18
CA ALA A 51 -6.42 10.58 -2.20
C ALA A 51 -5.12 9.87 -1.84
N LEU A 52 -4.60 9.08 -2.78
CA LEU A 52 -3.32 8.38 -2.67
C LEU A 52 -2.57 8.55 -4.00
N SER A 53 -1.29 8.88 -3.92
CA SER A 53 -0.39 9.05 -5.07
C SER A 53 0.56 7.85 -5.22
N PHE A 54 1.31 7.80 -6.32
CA PHE A 54 2.32 6.76 -6.52
C PHE A 54 3.49 6.95 -5.56
N GLU A 55 3.81 8.20 -5.25
CA GLU A 55 4.85 8.64 -4.33
C GLU A 55 4.53 8.17 -2.90
N ASP A 56 3.26 8.24 -2.48
CA ASP A 56 2.82 7.74 -1.17
C ASP A 56 3.03 6.23 -1.00
N LEU A 57 3.00 5.49 -2.11
CA LEU A 57 3.18 4.03 -2.18
C LEU A 57 4.63 3.61 -2.39
N ALA A 58 5.43 4.42 -3.09
CA ALA A 58 6.84 4.17 -3.38
C ALA A 58 7.70 4.10 -2.10
N GLY A 59 7.18 4.59 -0.97
CA GLY A 59 8.00 4.84 0.22
C GLY A 59 8.90 6.05 -0.03
N PRO A 60 9.66 6.53 0.98
CA PRO A 60 10.66 7.55 0.73
C PRO A 60 11.65 7.03 -0.32
N LEU A 61 11.82 7.79 -1.40
CA LEU A 61 12.88 7.56 -2.40
C LEU A 61 14.25 8.06 -1.93
N ASP A 62 14.42 8.48 -0.67
CA ASP A 62 15.63 9.12 -0.16
C ASP A 62 16.17 8.52 1.15
N ASN A 63 17.36 7.91 1.01
CA ASN A 63 18.60 8.18 1.77
C ASN A 63 18.52 8.26 3.31
N GLU A 64 18.73 7.14 4.00
CA GLU A 64 19.29 7.10 5.36
C GLU A 64 20.67 6.39 5.37
N ASP A 65 21.60 6.85 4.54
CA ASP A 65 23.04 6.55 4.62
C ASP A 65 23.86 7.86 4.52
N ALA A 66 23.46 8.86 5.31
CA ALA A 66 24.26 10.06 5.53
C ALA A 66 24.10 10.57 6.98
N ALA A 67 24.64 9.81 7.93
CA ALA A 67 25.06 10.32 9.24
C ALA A 67 26.15 9.42 9.84
#